data_AF-A0A1M5AD04-F1
#
_entry.id   AF-A0A1M5AD04-F1
#
_cell.length_a   1.000
_cell.length_b   1.000
_cell.length_c   1.000
_cell.angle_alpha   90.00
_cell.angle_beta   90.00
_cell.angle_gamma   90.00
#
_symmetry.space_group_name_H-M   'P 1'
#
loop_
_entity.id
_entity.type
_entity.pdbx_description
1 polymer ?
#
loop_
_entity_poly.entity_id
_entity_poly.type
_entity_poly.pdbx_seq_one_letter_code
_entity_poly.pdbx_strand_id
1 'polypeptide(L)'
;MGILDKIVEVYHDLYTKTQLRTIETIMGNKNFFREECVFFDNGRVASGIKQMQNDYMAIGKEIAYLKEDGAEKTGNKEKIKELLTRQYEILQVMCFQGSQNFNNIGNCIKWMGNFKNDFLECLYGLQAYADGNHEEAFDRLKGYSEQHKGFGDHYLLNLVFGELLLERNNYKLAEFYLKNAVLLCPESVDAHIKLMEVYQVVGNIAGVDTEEKIVELLRCNVC
;
A
#
# COMPACT_ATOMS: atom_id res chain seq x y z
N MET A 1 28.82 8.21 -14.60
CA MET A 1 27.60 7.77 -13.90
C MET A 1 27.77 8.17 -12.44
N GLY A 2 27.02 9.19 -12.03
CA GLY A 2 27.15 9.83 -10.73
C GLY A 2 26.64 8.93 -9.60
N ILE A 3 27.03 9.23 -8.36
CA ILE A 3 26.49 8.59 -7.15
C ILE A 3 24.95 8.71 -7.13
N LEU A 4 24.43 9.83 -7.65
CA LEU A 4 22.99 10.09 -7.76
C LEU A 4 22.29 9.10 -8.72
N ASP A 5 22.88 8.81 -9.88
CA ASP A 5 22.32 7.86 -10.86
C ASP A 5 22.22 6.45 -10.27
N LYS A 6 23.24 6.04 -9.50
CA LYS A 6 23.23 4.75 -8.79
C LYS A 6 22.22 4.69 -7.67
N ILE A 7 22.00 5.79 -6.96
CA ILE A 7 20.98 5.89 -5.92
C ILE A 7 19.62 5.76 -6.58
N VAL A 8 19.28 6.60 -7.57
CA VAL A 8 17.99 6.53 -8.26
C VAL A 8 17.72 5.14 -8.86
N GLU A 9 18.73 4.48 -9.44
CA GLU A 9 18.61 3.14 -10.00
C GLU A 9 18.39 2.06 -8.92
N VAL A 10 19.10 2.11 -7.79
CA VAL A 10 18.91 1.21 -6.65
C VAL A 10 17.55 1.43 -5.99
N TYR A 11 17.11 2.69 -5.87
CA TYR A 11 15.82 3.05 -5.30
C TYR A 11 14.67 2.63 -6.20
N HIS A 12 14.77 2.83 -7.52
CA HIS A 12 13.77 2.38 -8.50
C HIS A 12 13.65 0.85 -8.54
N ASP A 13 14.78 0.13 -8.47
CA ASP A 13 14.83 -1.33 -8.44
C ASP A 13 14.21 -1.88 -7.14
N LEU A 14 14.46 -1.25 -5.98
CA LEU A 14 13.84 -1.58 -4.70
C LEU A 14 12.33 -1.29 -4.70
N TYR A 15 11.91 -0.10 -5.10
CA TYR A 15 10.50 0.33 -5.19
C TYR A 15 9.67 -0.64 -6.04
N THR A 16 10.17 -0.98 -7.23
CA THR A 16 9.51 -1.90 -8.17
C THR A 16 9.42 -3.32 -7.61
N LYS A 17 10.51 -3.85 -7.02
CA LYS A 17 10.55 -5.20 -6.44
C LYS A 17 9.64 -5.37 -5.23
N THR A 18 9.40 -4.29 -4.50
CA THR A 18 8.65 -4.29 -3.24
C THR A 18 7.14 -4.35 -3.56
N GLN A 19 6.64 -3.49 -4.47
CA GLN A 19 5.27 -3.60 -4.99
C GLN A 19 4.97 -4.96 -5.65
N LEU A 20 5.93 -5.49 -6.42
CA LEU A 20 5.85 -6.82 -7.02
C LEU A 20 5.73 -7.92 -5.97
N ARG A 21 6.55 -7.89 -4.91
CA ARG A 21 6.57 -8.92 -3.88
C ARG A 21 5.25 -8.98 -3.10
N THR A 22 4.61 -7.85 -2.81
CA THR A 22 3.30 -7.81 -2.14
C THR A 22 2.20 -8.41 -3.03
N ILE A 23 2.21 -8.10 -4.32
CA ILE A 23 1.29 -8.70 -5.31
C ILE A 23 1.55 -10.20 -5.46
N GLU A 24 2.82 -10.62 -5.55
CA GLU A 24 3.24 -12.03 -5.70
C GLU A 24 2.92 -12.89 -4.46
N THR A 25 3.08 -12.33 -3.26
CA THR A 25 2.82 -13.03 -2.00
C THR A 25 1.33 -13.32 -1.81
N ILE A 26 0.45 -12.41 -2.26
CA ILE A 26 -1.00 -12.59 -2.17
C ILE A 26 -1.56 -13.44 -3.31
N MET A 27 -0.94 -13.40 -4.50
CA MET A 27 -1.49 -14.07 -5.70
C MET A 27 -1.13 -15.55 -5.89
N GLY A 28 -0.18 -16.11 -5.14
CA GLY A 28 0.12 -17.54 -5.15
C GLY A 28 0.47 -18.16 -6.53
N ASN A 29 0.77 -19.46 -6.55
CA ASN A 29 1.42 -20.17 -7.67
C ASN A 29 0.60 -20.30 -9.00
N LYS A 30 -0.55 -19.63 -9.15
CA LYS A 30 -1.31 -19.57 -10.41
C LYS A 30 -1.02 -18.26 -11.13
N ASN A 31 0.20 -18.23 -11.65
CA ASN A 31 0.88 -17.14 -12.33
C ASN A 31 0.14 -16.62 -13.58
N PHE A 32 0.01 -15.30 -13.68
CA PHE A 32 0.03 -14.58 -14.96
C PHE A 32 0.94 -13.32 -14.92
N PHE A 33 1.36 -12.86 -13.74
CA PHE A 33 2.26 -11.71 -13.60
C PHE A 33 3.74 -11.99 -13.95
N ARG A 34 4.10 -13.26 -14.21
CA ARG A 34 5.50 -13.74 -14.15
C ARG A 34 6.41 -13.38 -15.33
N GLU A 35 5.90 -13.05 -16.53
CA GLU A 35 6.77 -13.16 -17.72
C GLU A 35 7.30 -11.84 -18.31
N GLU A 36 6.74 -10.66 -18.02
CA GLU A 36 7.18 -9.42 -18.73
C GLU A 36 7.22 -8.14 -17.89
N CYS A 37 7.44 -8.23 -16.58
CA CYS A 37 7.31 -7.10 -15.66
C CYS A 37 8.66 -6.53 -15.20
N VAL A 38 9.52 -6.12 -16.15
CA VAL A 38 10.85 -5.54 -15.85
C VAL A 38 10.85 -3.99 -15.89
N PHE A 39 9.76 -3.34 -16.31
CA PHE A 39 9.61 -1.88 -16.27
C PHE A 39 8.16 -1.48 -15.90
N PHE A 40 7.99 -0.82 -14.76
CA PHE A 40 6.70 -0.37 -14.20
C PHE A 40 6.55 1.14 -14.32
N ASP A 41 5.88 1.60 -15.37
CA ASP A 41 5.32 2.95 -15.48
C ASP A 41 3.88 2.95 -14.90
N ASN A 42 3.40 4.09 -14.38
CA ASN A 42 2.05 4.32 -13.86
C ASN A 42 0.93 3.76 -14.77
N GLY A 43 1.16 3.74 -16.09
CA GLY A 43 0.25 3.11 -17.05
C GLY A 43 0.05 1.60 -16.87
N ARG A 44 1.07 0.88 -16.40
CA ARG A 44 1.03 -0.59 -16.19
C ARG A 44 0.30 -0.96 -14.89
N VAL A 45 0.43 -0.16 -13.83
CA VAL A 45 -0.38 -0.28 -12.60
C VAL A 45 -1.85 -0.04 -12.93
N ALA A 46 -2.16 1.01 -13.69
CA ALA A 46 -3.52 1.27 -14.16
C ALA A 46 -4.10 0.11 -14.99
N SER A 47 -3.29 -0.49 -15.88
CA SER A 47 -3.68 -1.68 -16.65
C SER A 47 -3.90 -2.90 -15.75
N GLY A 48 -3.05 -3.12 -14.75
CA GLY A 48 -3.20 -4.20 -13.77
C GLY A 48 -4.48 -4.06 -12.94
N ILE A 49 -4.77 -2.85 -12.44
CA ILE A 49 -6.02 -2.55 -11.73
C ILE A 49 -7.24 -2.77 -12.63
N LYS A 50 -7.18 -2.31 -13.89
CA LYS A 50 -8.25 -2.52 -14.86
C LYS A 50 -8.48 -4.01 -15.13
N GLN A 51 -7.42 -4.80 -15.25
CA GLN A 51 -7.54 -6.25 -15.40
C GLN A 51 -8.15 -6.90 -14.14
N MET A 52 -7.73 -6.49 -12.95
CA MET A 52 -8.33 -6.97 -11.69
C MET A 52 -9.83 -6.66 -11.60
N GLN A 53 -10.25 -5.47 -12.03
CA GLN A 53 -11.66 -5.11 -12.12
C GLN A 53 -12.43 -5.99 -13.11
N ASN A 54 -11.85 -6.26 -14.29
CA ASN A 54 -12.44 -7.16 -15.28
C ASN A 54 -12.60 -8.58 -14.73
N ASP A 55 -11.56 -9.11 -14.09
CA ASP A 55 -11.56 -10.43 -13.47
C ASP A 55 -12.62 -10.52 -12.35
N TYR A 56 -12.70 -9.49 -11.49
CA TYR A 56 -13.70 -9.39 -10.43
C TYR A 56 -15.13 -9.43 -10.99
N MET A 57 -15.39 -8.69 -12.07
CA MET A 57 -16.69 -8.67 -12.74
C MET A 57 -17.01 -9.99 -13.44
N ALA A 58 -16.03 -10.62 -14.10
CA ALA A 58 -16.19 -11.89 -14.77
C ALA A 58 -16.53 -13.02 -13.78
N ILE A 59 -15.82 -13.08 -12.65
CA ILE A 59 -16.10 -14.01 -11.56
C ILE A 59 -17.52 -13.80 -11.02
N GLY A 60 -17.94 -12.54 -10.84
CA GLY A 60 -19.30 -12.22 -10.40
C GLY A 60 -20.39 -12.77 -11.34
N LYS A 61 -20.17 -12.67 -12.66
CA LYS A 61 -21.08 -13.24 -13.68
C LYS A 61 -21.11 -14.76 -13.63
N GLU A 62 -19.95 -15.41 -13.45
CA GLU A 62 -19.86 -16.87 -13.34
C GLU A 62 -20.60 -17.37 -12.08
N ILE A 63 -20.43 -16.70 -10.94
CA ILE A 63 -21.16 -17.02 -9.71
C ILE A 63 -22.67 -16.90 -9.91
N ALA A 64 -23.14 -15.83 -10.59
CA ALA A 64 -24.56 -15.63 -10.86
C ALA A 64 -25.13 -16.77 -11.72
N TYR A 65 -24.43 -17.14 -12.79
CA TYR A 65 -24.81 -18.25 -13.66
C TYR A 65 -24.87 -19.59 -12.90
N LEU A 66 -23.86 -19.92 -12.09
CA LEU A 66 -23.84 -21.16 -11.32
C LEU A 66 -24.96 -21.23 -10.27
N LYS A 67 -25.39 -20.09 -9.74
CA LYS A 67 -26.54 -20.01 -8.83
C LYS A 67 -27.85 -20.30 -9.57
N GLU A 68 -28.02 -19.75 -10.77
CA GLU A 68 -29.20 -19.98 -11.62
C GLU A 68 -29.28 -21.43 -12.12
N ASP A 69 -28.15 -22.05 -12.48
CA ASP A 69 -28.07 -23.45 -12.94
C ASP A 69 -28.35 -24.48 -11.82
N GLY A 70 -28.27 -24.07 -10.55
CA GLY A 70 -28.58 -24.89 -9.39
C GLY A 70 -27.46 -24.89 -8.36
N ALA A 71 -27.50 -23.92 -7.44
CA ALA A 71 -26.49 -23.72 -6.40
C ALA A 71 -26.24 -24.94 -5.47
N GLU A 72 -27.26 -25.79 -5.30
CA GLU A 72 -27.19 -26.96 -4.41
C GLU A 72 -26.49 -28.18 -5.03
N LYS A 73 -26.21 -28.16 -6.35
CA LYS A 73 -25.40 -29.20 -6.98
C LYS A 73 -24.01 -29.16 -6.35
N THR A 74 -23.51 -30.28 -5.81
CA THR A 74 -22.24 -30.33 -5.06
C THR A 74 -21.08 -29.68 -5.83
N GLY A 75 -20.97 -29.92 -7.14
CA GLY A 75 -19.96 -29.30 -7.99
C GLY A 75 -20.10 -27.78 -8.14
N ASN A 76 -21.33 -27.26 -8.23
CA ASN A 76 -21.58 -25.82 -8.31
C ASN A 76 -21.29 -25.14 -6.97
N LYS A 77 -21.64 -25.79 -5.85
CA LYS A 77 -21.40 -25.27 -4.50
C LYS A 77 -19.92 -25.08 -4.20
N GLU A 78 -19.09 -26.08 -4.52
CA GLU A 78 -17.63 -26.00 -4.37
C GLU A 78 -17.05 -24.91 -5.27
N LYS A 79 -17.46 -24.87 -6.55
CA LYS A 79 -16.99 -23.87 -7.50
C LYS A 79 -17.36 -22.45 -7.10
N ILE A 80 -18.59 -22.21 -6.64
CA ILE A 80 -19.04 -20.91 -6.12
C ILE A 80 -18.17 -20.49 -4.94
N LYS A 81 -17.85 -21.40 -4.01
CA LYS A 81 -16.97 -21.09 -2.87
C LYS A 81 -15.58 -20.68 -3.34
N GLU A 82 -14.97 -21.41 -4.26
CA GLU A 82 -13.66 -21.05 -4.83
C GLU A 82 -13.68 -19.67 -5.51
N LEU A 83 -14.72 -19.40 -6.30
CA LEU A 83 -14.89 -18.14 -7.00
C LEU A 83 -15.09 -16.96 -6.03
N LEU A 84 -15.89 -17.14 -4.97
CA LEU A 84 -16.06 -16.14 -3.92
C LEU A 84 -14.75 -15.84 -3.19
N THR A 85 -13.94 -16.87 -2.88
CA THR A 85 -12.61 -16.67 -2.28
C THR A 85 -11.71 -15.86 -3.20
N ARG A 86 -11.62 -16.22 -4.49
CA ARG A 86 -10.80 -15.47 -5.46
C ARG A 86 -11.29 -14.03 -5.64
N GLN A 87 -12.60 -13.83 -5.66
CA GLN A 87 -13.19 -12.50 -5.76
C GLN A 87 -12.83 -11.63 -4.54
N TYR A 88 -12.80 -12.22 -3.35
CA TYR A 88 -12.37 -11.56 -2.13
C TYR A 88 -10.87 -11.22 -2.14
N GLU A 89 -10.00 -12.13 -2.59
CA GLU A 89 -8.56 -11.87 -2.74
C GLU A 89 -8.29 -10.69 -3.68
N ILE A 90 -8.95 -10.66 -4.85
CA ILE A 90 -8.83 -9.53 -5.79
C ILE A 90 -9.29 -8.23 -5.12
N LEU A 91 -10.38 -8.26 -4.36
CA LEU A 91 -10.87 -7.08 -3.66
C LEU A 91 -9.87 -6.57 -2.63
N GLN A 92 -9.24 -7.46 -1.87
CA GLN A 92 -8.21 -7.10 -0.89
C GLN A 92 -7.03 -6.41 -1.58
N VAL A 93 -6.54 -6.95 -2.70
CA VAL A 93 -5.44 -6.33 -3.46
C VAL A 93 -5.85 -4.97 -4.00
N MET A 94 -7.04 -4.87 -4.60
CA MET A 94 -7.56 -3.59 -5.09
C MET A 94 -7.67 -2.54 -3.97
N CYS A 95 -8.15 -2.94 -2.79
CA CYS A 95 -8.27 -2.04 -1.66
C CYS A 95 -6.91 -1.61 -1.12
N PHE A 96 -5.96 -2.55 -0.97
CA PHE A 96 -4.60 -2.25 -0.54
C PHE A 96 -3.89 -1.26 -1.48
N GLN A 97 -4.03 -1.44 -2.80
CA GLN A 97 -3.44 -0.53 -3.78
C GLN A 97 -4.20 0.80 -3.81
N GLY A 98 -5.53 0.77 -3.76
CA GLY A 98 -6.37 1.96 -3.74
C GLY A 98 -6.09 2.85 -2.52
N SER A 99 -5.92 2.25 -1.34
CA SER A 99 -5.72 2.94 -0.07
C SER A 99 -4.35 3.61 0.09
N GLN A 100 -3.45 3.48 -0.88
CA GLN A 100 -2.23 4.29 -0.94
C GLN A 100 -2.51 5.80 -1.15
N ASN A 101 -3.76 6.16 -1.46
CA ASN A 101 -4.21 7.53 -1.64
C ASN A 101 -5.46 7.81 -0.78
N PHE A 102 -5.44 8.89 -0.01
CA PHE A 102 -6.55 9.31 0.86
C PHE A 102 -7.89 9.44 0.13
N ASN A 103 -7.89 9.88 -1.13
CA ASN A 103 -9.12 10.06 -1.94
C ASN A 103 -9.89 8.76 -2.17
N ASN A 104 -9.24 7.60 -2.01
CA ASN A 104 -9.83 6.30 -2.25
C ASN A 104 -10.28 5.58 -0.97
N ILE A 105 -9.94 6.09 0.22
CA ILE A 105 -10.16 5.40 1.50
C ILE A 105 -11.63 5.10 1.74
N GLY A 106 -12.50 6.10 1.57
CA GLY A 106 -13.94 5.91 1.74
C GLY A 106 -14.54 4.82 0.84
N ASN A 107 -14.06 4.72 -0.42
CA ASN A 107 -14.48 3.65 -1.32
C ASN A 107 -13.96 2.28 -0.88
N CYS A 108 -12.71 2.20 -0.44
CA CYS A 108 -12.12 0.96 0.09
C CYS A 108 -12.88 0.46 1.32
N ILE A 109 -13.25 1.35 2.25
CA ILE A 109 -14.09 1.02 3.41
C ILE A 109 -15.45 0.50 2.95
N LYS A 110 -16.11 1.18 2.02
CA LYS A 110 -17.42 0.77 1.50
C LYS A 110 -17.38 -0.63 0.87
N TRP A 111 -16.32 -0.95 0.14
CA TRP A 111 -16.19 -2.27 -0.50
C TRP A 111 -15.84 -3.37 0.51
N MET A 112 -14.99 -3.07 1.49
CA MET A 112 -14.51 -4.04 2.48
C MET A 112 -15.42 -4.21 3.69
N GLY A 113 -16.31 -3.25 3.98
CA GLY A 113 -17.04 -3.14 5.25
C GLY A 113 -17.95 -4.31 5.60
N ASN A 114 -18.30 -5.16 4.63
CA ASN A 114 -19.09 -6.37 4.87
C ASN A 114 -18.23 -7.62 5.17
N PHE A 115 -16.91 -7.50 5.14
CA PHE A 115 -15.97 -8.59 5.36
C PHE A 115 -15.24 -8.41 6.68
N LYS A 116 -15.07 -9.52 7.41
CA LYS A 116 -14.19 -9.54 8.57
C LYS A 116 -12.75 -9.55 8.08
N ASN A 117 -12.09 -8.40 8.14
CA ASN A 117 -10.70 -8.23 7.74
C ASN A 117 -10.00 -7.23 8.66
N ASP A 118 -8.88 -7.65 9.21
CA ASP A 118 -7.97 -6.90 10.06
C ASP A 118 -7.46 -5.62 9.35
N PHE A 119 -7.30 -5.66 8.02
CA PHE A 119 -6.92 -4.50 7.19
C PHE A 119 -7.99 -3.40 7.17
N LEU A 120 -9.26 -3.71 7.51
CA LEU A 120 -10.30 -2.70 7.61
C LEU A 120 -10.00 -1.69 8.74
N GLU A 121 -9.32 -2.13 9.81
CA GLU A 121 -8.85 -1.22 10.87
C GLU A 121 -7.80 -0.24 10.36
N CYS A 122 -6.94 -0.68 9.43
CA CYS A 122 -6.01 0.23 8.74
C CYS A 122 -6.75 1.30 7.94
N LEU A 123 -7.81 0.93 7.22
CA LEU A 123 -8.61 1.88 6.46
C LEU A 123 -9.32 2.88 7.37
N TYR A 124 -9.88 2.44 8.50
CA TYR A 124 -10.47 3.34 9.49
C TYR A 124 -9.42 4.23 10.16
N GLY A 125 -8.21 3.71 10.43
CA GLY A 125 -7.12 4.50 10.96
C GLY A 125 -6.68 5.62 10.01
N LEU A 126 -6.57 5.31 8.71
CA LEU A 126 -6.27 6.31 7.67
C LEU A 126 -7.39 7.35 7.53
N GLN A 127 -8.65 6.92 7.60
CA GLN A 127 -9.80 7.84 7.58
C GLN A 127 -9.78 8.77 8.81
N ALA A 128 -9.58 8.21 10.00
CA ALA A 128 -9.49 8.99 11.24
C ALA A 128 -8.36 10.02 11.18
N TYR A 129 -7.20 9.65 10.64
CA TYR A 129 -6.10 10.58 10.41
C TYR A 129 -6.50 11.72 9.47
N ALA A 130 -7.12 11.38 8.32
CA ALA A 130 -7.59 12.38 7.35
C ALA A 130 -8.64 13.35 7.94
N ASP A 131 -9.43 12.87 8.91
CA ASP A 131 -10.42 13.65 9.64
C ASP A 131 -9.81 14.47 10.80
N GLY A 132 -8.49 14.39 11.03
CA GLY A 132 -7.77 15.08 12.11
C GLY A 132 -7.82 14.37 13.47
N ASN A 133 -8.38 13.16 13.54
CA ASN A 133 -8.51 12.36 14.76
C ASN A 133 -7.26 11.51 15.00
N HIS A 134 -6.13 12.16 15.31
CA HIS A 134 -4.81 11.50 15.39
C HIS A 134 -4.68 10.44 16.49
N GLU A 135 -5.41 10.56 17.60
CA GLU A 135 -5.43 9.54 18.65
C GLU A 135 -6.12 8.25 18.20
N GLU A 136 -7.31 8.38 17.62
CA GLU A 136 -8.04 7.24 17.07
C GLU A 136 -7.26 6.57 15.93
N ALA A 137 -6.65 7.36 15.04
CA ALA A 137 -5.81 6.86 13.98
C ALA A 137 -4.67 5.99 14.53
N PHE A 138 -3.96 6.49 15.55
CA PHE A 138 -2.85 5.76 16.14
C PHE A 138 -3.29 4.44 16.76
N ASP A 139 -4.36 4.45 17.55
CA ASP A 139 -4.85 3.23 18.24
C ASP A 139 -5.24 2.14 17.24
N ARG A 140 -5.94 2.51 16.15
CA ARG A 140 -6.34 1.57 15.09
C ARG A 140 -5.14 1.00 14.34
N LEU A 141 -4.18 1.85 13.96
CA LEU A 141 -3.01 1.45 13.18
C LEU A 141 -2.01 0.63 14.00
N LYS A 142 -1.85 0.94 15.29
CA LYS A 142 -0.91 0.27 16.19
C LYS A 142 -1.21 -1.22 16.30
N GLY A 143 -2.47 -1.60 16.51
CA GLY A 143 -2.87 -3.00 16.66
C GLY A 143 -2.50 -3.84 15.44
N TYR A 144 -2.76 -3.32 14.24
CA TYR A 144 -2.38 -3.99 12.99
C TYR A 144 -0.86 -4.11 12.85
N SER A 145 -0.13 -3.01 13.08
CA SER A 145 1.34 -2.99 13.01
C SER A 145 1.97 -4.02 13.96
N GLU A 146 1.48 -4.14 15.20
CA GLU A 146 2.01 -5.10 16.18
C GLU A 146 1.74 -6.55 15.77
N GLN A 147 0.53 -6.84 15.27
CA GLN A 147 0.13 -8.17 14.81
C GLN A 147 0.89 -8.62 13.56
N HIS A 148 1.12 -7.70 12.61
CA HIS A 148 1.70 -8.00 11.30
C HIS A 148 3.17 -7.61 11.16
N LYS A 149 3.80 -7.08 12.22
CA LYS A 149 5.18 -6.56 12.24
C LYS A 149 5.40 -5.42 11.24
N GLY A 150 4.46 -4.49 11.20
CA GLY A 150 4.44 -3.31 10.34
C GLY A 150 3.39 -3.39 9.22
N PHE A 151 3.51 -2.50 8.23
CA PHE A 151 2.55 -2.36 7.14
C PHE A 151 3.06 -2.91 5.80
N GLY A 152 4.23 -3.56 5.81
CA GLY A 152 4.92 -3.97 4.60
C GLY A 152 5.08 -2.80 3.64
N ASP A 153 4.60 -2.99 2.42
CA ASP A 153 4.87 -2.11 1.29
C ASP A 153 3.78 -1.06 1.08
N HIS A 154 3.00 -0.78 2.14
CA HIS A 154 1.96 0.22 2.10
C HIS A 154 2.51 1.60 2.43
N TYR A 155 2.84 2.39 1.40
CA TYR A 155 3.36 3.75 1.52
C TYR A 155 2.56 4.60 2.51
N LEU A 156 1.25 4.73 2.30
CA LEU A 156 0.46 5.68 3.09
C LEU A 156 0.37 5.29 4.57
N LEU A 157 0.27 4.00 4.88
CA LEU A 157 0.29 3.53 6.27
C LEU A 157 1.64 3.75 6.94
N ASN A 158 2.74 3.50 6.23
CA ASN A 158 4.09 3.79 6.74
C ASN A 158 4.27 5.30 7.00
N LEU A 159 3.83 6.16 6.07
CA LEU A 159 3.90 7.62 6.23
C LEU A 159 3.09 8.08 7.44
N VAL A 160 1.78 7.80 7.45
CA VAL A 160 0.85 8.26 8.49
C VAL A 160 1.25 7.75 9.87
N PHE A 161 1.59 6.46 9.99
CA PHE A 161 1.97 5.92 11.29
C PHE A 161 3.32 6.47 11.76
N GLY A 162 4.27 6.69 10.83
CA GLY A 162 5.53 7.35 11.12
C GLY A 162 5.35 8.77 11.67
N GLU A 163 4.45 9.55 11.07
CA GLU A 163 4.09 10.88 11.56
C GLU A 163 3.43 10.83 12.95
N LEU A 164 2.45 9.95 13.14
CA LEU A 164 1.79 9.77 14.44
C LEU A 164 2.76 9.37 15.55
N LEU A 165 3.81 8.60 15.21
CA LEU A 165 4.88 8.24 16.13
C LEU A 165 5.81 9.43 16.44
N LEU A 166 6.10 10.27 15.44
CA LEU A 166 6.88 11.50 15.62
C LEU A 166 6.18 12.45 16.58
N GLU A 167 4.87 12.69 16.40
CA GLU A 167 4.05 13.51 17.31
C GLU A 167 4.07 13.00 18.76
N ARG A 168 4.26 11.69 18.94
CA ARG A 168 4.32 11.02 20.25
C ARG A 168 5.74 10.83 20.76
N ASN A 169 6.72 11.51 20.17
CA ASN A 169 8.14 11.46 20.53
C ASN A 169 8.76 10.05 20.43
N ASN A 170 8.16 9.14 19.67
CA ASN A 170 8.68 7.79 19.44
C ASN A 170 9.61 7.77 18.21
N TYR A 171 10.69 8.54 18.30
CA TYR A 171 11.55 8.86 17.16
C TYR A 171 12.17 7.63 16.50
N LYS A 172 12.52 6.60 17.27
CA LYS A 172 13.12 5.38 16.73
C LYS A 172 12.17 4.61 15.82
N LEU A 173 10.89 4.48 16.22
CA LEU A 173 9.89 3.84 15.36
C LEU A 173 9.46 4.78 14.23
N ALA A 174 9.34 6.09 14.50
CA ALA A 174 9.04 7.08 13.46
C ALA A 174 10.08 7.00 12.32
N GLU A 175 11.37 6.96 12.66
CA GLU A 175 12.45 6.79 11.68
C GLU A 175 12.28 5.52 10.84
N PHE A 176 11.96 4.39 11.46
CA PHE A 176 11.76 3.12 10.76
C PHE A 176 10.61 3.22 9.73
N TYR A 177 9.46 3.72 10.15
CA TYR A 177 8.29 3.82 9.28
C TYR A 177 8.46 4.88 8.19
N LEU A 178 9.03 6.04 8.51
CA LEU A 178 9.28 7.10 7.53
C LEU A 178 10.37 6.71 6.51
N LYS A 179 11.38 5.94 6.93
CA LYS A 179 12.34 5.32 6.00
C LYS A 179 11.64 4.39 5.00
N ASN A 180 10.71 3.56 5.47
CA ASN A 180 9.92 2.73 4.57
C ASN A 180 9.05 3.59 3.64
N ALA A 181 8.45 4.67 4.13
CA ALA A 181 7.65 5.58 3.30
C ALA A 181 8.47 6.21 2.16
N VAL A 182 9.65 6.76 2.44
CA VAL A 182 10.53 7.33 1.39
C VAL A 182 11.06 6.28 0.43
N LEU A 183 11.31 5.04 0.90
CA LEU A 183 11.68 3.94 0.02
C LEU A 183 10.52 3.55 -0.93
N LEU A 184 9.28 3.69 -0.45
CA LEU A 184 8.06 3.36 -1.18
C LEU A 184 7.50 4.53 -2.00
N CYS A 185 7.97 5.76 -1.84
CA CYS A 185 7.59 6.88 -2.70
C CYS A 185 8.70 7.94 -2.63
N PRO A 186 9.84 7.72 -3.31
CA PRO A 186 11.01 8.61 -3.24
C PRO A 186 10.75 10.01 -3.81
N GLU A 187 9.70 10.19 -4.58
CA GLU A 187 9.25 11.47 -5.11
C GLU A 187 8.39 12.27 -4.12
N SER A 188 7.99 11.66 -3.00
CA SER A 188 7.18 12.31 -1.98
C SER A 188 8.00 13.30 -1.16
N VAL A 189 7.94 14.57 -1.55
CA VAL A 189 8.54 15.68 -0.80
C VAL A 189 8.09 15.67 0.66
N ASP A 190 6.81 15.38 0.93
CA ASP A 190 6.26 15.37 2.28
C ASP A 190 6.91 14.25 3.14
N ALA A 191 7.07 13.04 2.58
CA ALA A 191 7.72 11.94 3.30
C ALA A 191 9.19 12.26 3.64
N HIS A 192 9.91 12.88 2.71
CA HIS A 192 11.29 13.33 2.94
C HIS A 192 11.37 14.42 4.02
N ILE A 193 10.44 15.38 4.03
CA ILE A 193 10.35 16.40 5.09
C ILE A 193 10.13 15.75 6.45
N LYS A 194 9.23 14.76 6.55
CA LYS A 194 8.97 14.07 7.82
C LYS A 194 10.15 13.26 8.31
N LEU A 195 10.87 12.57 7.42
CA LEU A 195 12.11 11.87 7.80
C LEU A 195 13.20 12.85 8.26
N MET A 196 13.30 14.01 7.61
CA MET A 196 14.19 15.09 8.01
C MET A 196 13.85 15.64 9.39
N GLU A 197 12.57 15.86 9.71
CA GLU A 197 12.11 16.27 11.06
C GLU A 197 12.60 15.27 12.12
N VAL A 198 12.50 13.95 11.87
CA VAL A 198 13.04 12.94 12.78
C VAL A 198 14.55 13.10 12.96
N TYR A 199 15.30 13.23 11.87
CA TYR A 199 16.75 13.38 11.91
C TYR A 199 17.21 14.62 12.68
N GLN A 200 16.50 15.74 12.53
CA GLN A 200 16.76 16.96 13.29
C GLN A 200 16.62 16.71 14.79
N VAL A 201 15.53 16.05 15.21
CA VAL A 201 15.25 15.79 16.63
C VAL A 201 16.25 14.82 17.26
N VAL A 202 16.69 13.79 16.53
CA VAL A 202 17.69 12.82 17.04
C VAL A 202 19.14 13.29 16.86
N GLY A 203 19.37 14.47 16.29
CA GLY A 203 20.70 15.03 16.07
C GLY A 203 21.50 14.36 14.95
N ASN A 204 20.83 13.71 13.99
CA ASN A 204 21.47 13.09 12.82
C ASN A 204 21.71 14.14 11.72
N ILE A 205 22.74 14.98 11.91
CA ILE A 205 23.08 16.08 10.99
C ILE A 205 23.30 15.59 9.55
N ALA A 206 24.02 14.47 9.37
CA ALA A 206 24.26 13.92 8.03
C ALA A 206 22.97 13.48 7.33
N GLY A 207 22.01 12.95 8.09
CA GLY A 207 20.67 12.63 7.60
C GLY A 207 19.94 13.88 7.13
N VAL A 208 19.93 14.94 7.94
CA VAL A 208 19.32 16.24 7.59
C VAL A 208 19.90 16.78 6.29
N ASP A 209 21.22 16.90 6.18
CA ASP A 209 21.91 17.41 4.98
C ASP A 209 21.59 16.59 3.72
N THR A 210 21.28 15.30 3.89
CA THR A 210 20.92 14.41 2.78
C THR A 210 19.48 14.66 2.34
N GLU A 211 18.54 14.69 3.28
CA GLU A 211 17.12 14.91 2.99
C GLU A 211 16.88 16.32 2.43
N GLU A 212 17.58 17.35 2.93
CA GLU A 212 17.48 18.73 2.39
C GLU A 212 17.80 18.78 0.90
N LYS A 213 18.90 18.15 0.48
CA LYS A 213 19.30 18.10 -0.94
C LYS A 213 18.29 17.35 -1.78
N ILE A 214 17.71 16.26 -1.27
CA ILE A 214 16.68 15.50 -1.97
C ILE A 214 15.44 16.39 -2.17
N VAL A 215 14.97 17.05 -1.12
CA VAL A 215 13.82 17.95 -1.17
C VAL A 215 14.06 19.11 -2.15
N GLU A 216 15.25 19.71 -2.16
CA GLU A 216 15.62 20.75 -3.13
C GLU A 216 15.55 20.25 -4.58
N LEU A 217 16.08 19.05 -4.84
CA LEU A 217 16.05 18.44 -6.17
C LEU A 217 14.62 18.12 -6.62
N LEU A 218 13.81 17.54 -5.73
CA LEU A 218 12.42 17.19 -6.03
C LEU A 218 11.58 18.43 -6.35
N ARG A 219 11.77 19.54 -5.60
CA ARG A 219 11.06 20.80 -5.84
C ARG A 219 11.48 21.50 -7.13
N CYS A 220 12.76 21.42 -7.51
CA CYS A 220 13.26 22.02 -8.75
C CYS A 220 12.72 21.32 -10.00
N ASN A 221 12.41 20.03 -9.93
CA ASN A 221 11.94 19.23 -11.07
C ASN A 221 10.43 19.36 -11.37
N VAL A 222 9.70 20.22 -10.65
CA VAL A 222 8.26 20.51 -10.88
C VAL A 222 8.06 21.72 -11.81
N CYS A 223 9.08 22.12 -12.58
CA CYS A 223 9.02 23.23 -13.54
C CYS A 223 8.71 22.77 -14.98
#